data_AF-A0A165EBU7-F1
#
_entry.id   AF-A0A165EBU7-F1
#
_cell.length_a   1.000
_cell.length_b   1.000
_cell.length_c   1.000
_cell.angle_alpha   90.00
_cell.angle_beta   90.00
_cell.angle_gamma   90.00
#
_symmetry.space_group_name_H-M   'P 1'
#
loop_
_entity.id
_entity.type
_entity.pdbx_description
1 polymer ?
#
loop_
_entity_poly.entity_id
_entity_poly.type
_entity_poly.pdbx_seq_one_letter_code
_entity_poly.pdbx_strand_id
1 'polypeptide(L)'
;RTARQLHDLVGPPDPVSNLRKVVYDRVEESKTPHPYSVNEFPPNTNLTDPDGAQARLDLEWNIARGRLDSFNHHFWADNNARFHEEKADVLDAVPEPRTPEMLEQALSDFYRDWSVAETARQKLYNRSWHKSNRYLLLLALRKRYE
;
A
#
# COMPACT_ATOMS: atom_id res chain seq x y z
N ARG A 1 -18.29 28.19 -24.61
CA ARG A 1 -17.26 27.13 -24.44
C ARG A 1 -16.98 27.01 -22.94
N THR A 2 -17.70 26.15 -22.24
CA THR A 2 -17.49 25.87 -20.82
C THR A 2 -16.27 24.97 -20.67
N ALA A 3 -15.30 25.39 -19.86
CA ALA A 3 -14.12 24.62 -19.55
C ALA A 3 -14.54 23.32 -18.86
N ARG A 4 -14.14 22.17 -19.42
CA ARG A 4 -14.33 20.86 -18.80
C ARG A 4 -13.55 20.86 -17.49
N GLN A 5 -14.26 20.91 -16.36
CA GLN A 5 -13.65 20.80 -15.04
C GLN A 5 -12.98 19.42 -14.97
N LEU A 6 -11.64 19.40 -15.05
CA LEU A 6 -10.84 18.20 -14.89
C LEU A 6 -10.96 17.80 -13.41
N HIS A 7 -11.89 16.91 -13.09
CA HIS A 7 -11.89 16.26 -11.79
C HIS A 7 -10.66 15.36 -11.72
N ASP A 8 -9.83 15.57 -10.69
CA ASP A 8 -8.75 14.64 -10.40
C ASP A 8 -9.40 13.28 -10.05
N LEU A 9 -9.18 12.27 -10.90
CA LEU A 9 -9.65 10.91 -10.64
C LEU A 9 -8.83 10.24 -9.53
N VAL A 10 -7.81 10.95 -9.03
CA VAL A 10 -6.92 10.51 -7.98
C VAL A 10 -7.31 11.18 -6.67
N GLY A 11 -7.75 10.38 -5.69
CA GLY A 11 -8.09 10.88 -4.35
C GLY A 11 -6.89 11.50 -3.60
N PRO A 12 -7.13 12.25 -2.51
CA PRO A 12 -6.08 12.84 -1.71
C PRO A 12 -5.14 11.76 -1.12
N PRO A 13 -3.86 12.09 -0.86
CA PRO A 13 -2.95 11.18 -0.18
C PRO A 13 -3.43 10.92 1.25
N ASP A 14 -3.15 9.71 1.75
CA ASP A 14 -3.39 9.35 3.14
C ASP A 14 -2.51 10.21 4.09
N PRO A 15 -3.06 10.74 5.19
CA PRO A 15 -2.37 11.73 6.03
C PRO A 15 -1.14 11.19 6.77
N VAL A 16 -1.00 9.87 6.91
CA VAL A 16 0.10 9.23 7.64
C VAL A 16 1.06 8.56 6.68
N SER A 17 0.57 7.64 5.85
CA SER A 17 1.40 6.89 4.90
C SER A 17 1.82 7.69 3.66
N ASN A 18 1.15 8.81 3.36
CA ASN A 18 1.29 9.58 2.11
C ASN A 18 0.98 8.79 0.82
N LEU A 19 0.52 7.55 0.94
CA LEU A 19 0.12 6.73 -0.19
C LEU A 19 -1.31 7.05 -0.60
N ARG A 20 -1.61 6.88 -1.89
CA ARG A 20 -2.97 7.03 -2.40
C ARG A 20 -3.68 5.70 -2.39
N LYS A 21 -4.95 5.70 -1.93
CA LYS A 21 -5.77 4.50 -1.94
C LYS A 21 -6.00 4.04 -3.38
N VAL A 22 -5.68 2.79 -3.67
CA VAL A 22 -6.01 2.17 -4.96
C VAL A 22 -7.47 1.73 -4.91
N VAL A 23 -8.29 2.26 -5.82
CA VAL A 23 -9.67 1.84 -6.00
C VAL A 23 -9.71 0.91 -7.20
N TYR A 24 -10.10 -0.34 -6.97
CA TYR A 24 -10.30 -1.31 -8.04
C TYR A 24 -11.76 -1.26 -8.48
N ASP A 25 -12.00 -1.19 -9.81
CA ASP A 25 -13.30 -1.05 -10.46
C ASP A 25 -14.21 -2.30 -10.34
N ARG A 26 -14.05 -3.09 -9.27
CA ARG A 26 -14.75 -4.35 -9.09
C ARG A 26 -14.87 -4.77 -7.64
N VAL A 27 -15.39 -3.87 -6.82
CA VAL A 27 -16.13 -4.28 -5.62
C VAL A 27 -17.43 -3.50 -5.68
N GLU A 28 -18.40 -4.03 -6.43
CA GLU A 28 -19.80 -3.71 -6.17
C GLU A 28 -19.99 -4.00 -4.67
N GLU A 29 -20.11 -2.95 -3.84
CA GLU A 29 -20.45 -3.11 -2.44
C GLU A 29 -21.73 -3.93 -2.40
N SER A 30 -21.62 -5.20 -2.03
CA SER A 30 -22.77 -6.08 -1.95
C SER A 30 -23.66 -5.52 -0.86
N LYS A 31 -24.79 -4.92 -1.22
CA LYS A 31 -25.84 -4.43 -0.30
C LYS A 31 -26.47 -5.54 0.55
N THR A 32 -25.93 -6.76 0.50
CA THR A 32 -26.39 -7.92 1.24
C THR A 32 -25.74 -7.94 2.63
N PRO A 33 -26.52 -8.20 3.70
CA PRO A 33 -26.04 -8.20 5.09
C PRO A 33 -25.13 -9.38 5.45
N HIS A 34 -24.68 -10.18 4.49
CA HIS A 34 -23.86 -11.36 4.72
C HIS A 34 -22.38 -11.03 4.45
N PRO A 35 -21.43 -11.49 5.28
CA PRO A 35 -19.99 -11.20 5.15
C PRO A 35 -19.32 -11.72 3.86
N TYR A 36 -20.07 -12.41 3.00
CA TYR A 36 -19.60 -12.95 1.72
C TYR A 36 -20.59 -12.57 0.63
N SER A 37 -20.10 -12.01 -0.47
CA SER A 37 -20.91 -11.71 -1.64
C SER A 37 -21.09 -12.98 -2.48
N VAL A 38 -22.32 -13.32 -2.87
CA VAL A 38 -22.60 -14.47 -3.75
C VAL A 38 -21.85 -14.35 -5.08
N ASN A 39 -21.51 -13.12 -5.49
CA ASN A 39 -20.72 -12.85 -6.69
C ASN A 39 -19.25 -13.32 -6.58
N GLU A 40 -18.74 -13.57 -5.37
CA GLU A 40 -17.40 -14.13 -5.15
C GLU A 40 -17.33 -15.64 -5.38
N PHE A 41 -18.49 -16.31 -5.43
CA PHE A 41 -18.64 -17.74 -5.67
C PHE A 41 -19.50 -17.95 -6.92
N PRO A 42 -18.91 -17.83 -8.14
CA PRO A 42 -19.68 -18.01 -9.36
C PRO A 42 -20.37 -19.38 -9.36
N PRO A 43 -21.65 -19.47 -9.74
CA PRO A 43 -22.44 -20.70 -9.61
C PRO A 43 -21.95 -21.87 -10.46
N ASN A 44 -21.00 -21.67 -11.37
CA ASN A 44 -20.42 -22.70 -12.23
C ASN A 44 -19.01 -23.10 -11.77
N THR A 45 -18.91 -23.70 -10.58
CA THR A 45 -17.68 -24.29 -10.04
C THR A 45 -17.57 -25.79 -10.37
N ASN A 46 -17.98 -26.21 -11.56
CA ASN A 46 -17.55 -27.54 -12.02
C ASN A 46 -16.04 -27.45 -12.26
N LEU A 47 -15.26 -28.30 -11.57
CA LEU A 47 -13.79 -28.36 -11.66
C LEU A 47 -13.26 -28.57 -13.09
N THR A 48 -14.15 -28.92 -14.01
CA THR A 48 -13.90 -29.22 -15.42
C THR A 48 -14.28 -28.08 -16.38
N ASP A 49 -14.90 -27.00 -15.88
CA ASP A 49 -15.33 -25.87 -16.72
C ASP A 49 -14.18 -24.84 -16.86
N PRO A 50 -13.68 -24.56 -18.08
CA PRO A 50 -12.63 -23.55 -18.31
C PRO A 50 -13.02 -22.15 -17.80
N ASP A 51 -14.31 -21.79 -17.84
CA ASP A 51 -14.77 -20.48 -17.35
C ASP A 51 -14.65 -20.37 -15.81
N GLY A 52 -14.82 -21.50 -15.11
CA GLY A 52 -14.65 -21.60 -13.66
C GLY A 52 -13.19 -21.50 -13.21
N ALA A 53 -12.24 -22.01 -14.01
CA ALA A 53 -10.81 -21.87 -13.73
C ALA A 53 -10.35 -20.41 -13.83
N GLN A 54 -10.81 -19.68 -14.85
CA GLN A 54 -10.47 -18.27 -15.04
C GLN A 54 -11.03 -17.38 -13.94
N ALA A 55 -12.27 -17.62 -13.50
CA ALA A 55 -12.88 -16.88 -12.40
C ALA A 55 -12.10 -17.03 -11.08
N ARG A 56 -11.55 -18.23 -10.82
CA ARG A 56 -10.70 -18.49 -9.64
C ARG A 56 -9.37 -17.76 -9.71
N LEU A 57 -8.72 -17.76 -10.87
CA LEU A 57 -7.48 -17.02 -11.09
C LEU A 57 -7.68 -15.50 -10.94
N ASP A 58 -8.81 -14.99 -11.44
CA ASP A 58 -9.20 -13.59 -11.26
C ASP A 58 -9.35 -13.23 -9.79
N LEU A 59 -10.06 -14.07 -9.03
CA LEU A 59 -10.24 -13.87 -7.59
C LEU A 59 -8.91 -13.92 -6.85
N GLU A 60 -8.07 -14.93 -7.12
CA GLU A 60 -6.75 -15.10 -6.51
C GLU A 60 -5.86 -13.88 -6.78
N TRP A 61 -5.83 -13.41 -8.03
CA TRP A 61 -5.06 -12.24 -8.42
C TRP A 61 -5.57 -10.96 -7.76
N ASN A 62 -6.89 -10.77 -7.66
CA ASN A 62 -7.49 -9.62 -6.97
C ASN A 62 -7.16 -9.60 -5.48
N ILE A 63 -7.33 -10.74 -4.80
CA ILE A 63 -6.99 -10.89 -3.38
C ILE A 63 -5.50 -10.64 -3.15
N ALA A 64 -4.63 -11.23 -3.98
CA ALA A 64 -3.19 -11.07 -3.85
C ALA A 64 -2.75 -9.61 -4.01
N ARG A 65 -3.37 -8.86 -4.94
CA ARG A 65 -3.10 -7.43 -5.13
C ARG A 65 -3.56 -6.60 -3.94
N GLY A 66 -4.81 -6.78 -3.49
CA GLY A 66 -5.33 -6.06 -2.34
C GLY A 66 -4.53 -6.30 -1.06
N ARG A 67 -4.02 -7.52 -0.86
CA ARG A 67 -3.10 -7.85 0.22
C ARG A 67 -1.77 -7.10 0.11
N LEU A 68 -1.20 -7.01 -1.10
CA LEU A 68 0.05 -6.28 -1.32
C LEU A 68 -0.13 -4.78 -1.07
N ASP A 69 -1.24 -4.18 -1.51
CA ASP A 69 -1.52 -2.77 -1.27
C ASP A 69 -1.69 -2.47 0.22
N SER A 70 -2.44 -3.32 0.92
CA SER A 70 -2.61 -3.22 2.37
C SER A 70 -1.28 -3.34 3.10
N PHE A 71 -0.44 -4.30 2.69
CA PHE A 71 0.91 -4.45 3.22
C PHE A 71 1.77 -3.19 3.02
N ASN A 72 1.75 -2.59 1.83
CA ASN A 72 2.49 -1.37 1.54
C ASN A 72 1.98 -0.20 2.39
N HIS A 73 0.66 -0.02 2.48
CA HIS A 73 0.05 1.03 3.28
C HIS A 73 0.41 0.90 4.76
N HIS A 74 0.26 -0.28 5.36
CA HIS A 74 0.63 -0.49 6.76
C HIS A 74 2.12 -0.25 7.01
N PHE A 75 2.98 -0.72 6.11
CA PHE A 75 4.42 -0.50 6.27
C PHE A 75 4.78 0.98 6.28
N TRP A 76 4.26 1.75 5.32
CA TRP A 76 4.57 3.18 5.19
C TRP A 76 3.86 4.03 6.25
N ALA A 77 2.66 3.66 6.67
CA ALA A 77 1.99 4.31 7.80
C ALA A 77 2.82 4.21 9.07
N ASP A 78 3.28 3.00 9.42
CA ASP A 78 4.09 2.78 10.61
C ASP A 78 5.49 3.43 10.50
N ASN A 79 6.14 3.33 9.33
CA ASN A 79 7.43 3.97 9.09
C ASN A 79 7.36 5.49 9.28
N ASN A 80 6.33 6.13 8.72
CA ASN A 80 6.16 7.57 8.82
C ASN A 80 5.77 7.99 10.24
N ALA A 81 4.91 7.23 10.93
CA ALA A 81 4.55 7.50 12.31
C ALA A 81 5.79 7.53 13.21
N ARG A 82 6.62 6.48 13.16
CA ARG A 82 7.88 6.42 13.93
C ARG A 82 8.85 7.53 13.55
N PHE A 83 8.98 7.83 12.26
CA PHE A 83 9.85 8.91 11.79
C PHE A 83 9.41 10.27 12.35
N HIS A 84 8.11 10.57 12.35
CA HIS A 84 7.58 11.83 12.85
C HIS A 84 7.69 11.96 14.37
N GLU A 85 7.50 10.86 15.10
CA GLU A 85 7.68 10.78 16.55
C GLU A 85 9.14 11.06 16.93
N GLU A 86 10.10 10.29 16.41
CA GLU A 86 11.51 10.47 16.74
C GLU A 86 12.05 11.83 16.28
N LYS A 87 11.57 12.35 15.15
CA LYS A 87 11.92 13.71 14.70
C LYS A 87 11.44 14.78 15.69
N ALA A 88 10.25 14.62 16.25
CA ALA A 88 9.72 15.57 17.24
C ALA A 88 10.57 15.53 18.52
N ASP A 89 10.91 14.34 19.00
CA ASP A 89 11.75 14.15 20.18
C ASP A 89 13.13 14.82 20.02
N VAL A 90 13.75 14.68 18.84
CA VAL A 90 15.04 15.32 18.54
C VAL A 90 14.94 16.84 18.56
N LEU A 91 13.86 17.41 18.04
CA LEU A 91 13.64 18.86 18.04
C LEU A 91 13.36 19.40 19.45
N ASP A 92 12.63 18.65 20.26
CA ASP A 92 12.33 19.02 21.64
C ASP A 92 13.57 18.93 22.54
N ALA A 93 14.51 18.03 22.24
CA ALA A 93 15.78 17.90 22.95
C ALA A 93 16.78 19.05 22.68
N VAL A 94 16.55 19.90 21.66
CA VAL A 94 17.45 21.03 21.36
C VAL A 94 17.32 22.11 22.45
N PRO A 95 18.43 22.47 23.14
CA PRO A 95 18.40 23.43 24.24
C PRO A 95 18.14 24.86 23.77
N GLU A 96 17.56 25.67 24.67
CA GLU A 96 17.31 27.09 24.44
C GLU A 96 18.54 27.96 24.81
N PRO A 97 18.83 29.06 24.07
CA PRO A 97 18.09 29.58 22.93
C PRO A 97 18.33 28.78 21.64
N ARG A 98 17.26 28.39 20.96
CA ARG A 98 17.34 27.65 19.70
C ARG A 98 17.79 28.56 18.56
N THR A 99 18.94 28.26 17.96
CA THR A 99 19.35 28.87 16.67
C THR A 99 18.99 27.96 15.50
N PRO A 100 18.74 28.51 14.29
CA PRO A 100 18.48 27.71 13.10
C PRO A 100 19.58 26.68 12.82
N GLU A 101 20.85 27.03 13.05
CA GLU A 101 22.00 26.17 12.80
C GLU A 101 22.01 24.95 13.73
N MET A 102 21.62 25.13 15.00
CA MET A 102 21.51 24.04 15.96
C MET A 102 20.41 23.04 15.57
N LEU A 103 19.27 23.54 15.08
CA LEU A 103 18.17 22.72 14.60
C LEU A 103 18.56 21.93 13.33
N GLU A 104 19.25 22.59 12.39
CA GLU A 104 19.74 21.95 11.17
C GLU A 104 20.77 20.85 11.46
N GLN A 105 21.68 21.09 12.40
CA GLN A 105 22.65 20.09 12.82
C GLN A 105 21.97 18.89 13.49
N ALA A 106 21.05 19.13 14.42
CA ALA A 106 20.29 18.07 15.09
C ALA A 106 19.47 17.23 14.09
N LEU A 107 18.81 17.88 13.13
CA LEU A 107 18.07 17.19 12.07
C LEU A 107 18.99 16.39 11.15
N SER A 108 20.15 16.92 10.79
CA SER A 108 21.13 16.23 9.93
C SER A 108 21.67 14.96 10.59
N ASP A 109 21.98 15.05 11.89
CA ASP A 109 22.43 13.91 12.69
C ASP A 109 21.33 12.86 12.80
N PHE A 110 20.10 13.29 13.10
CA PHE A 110 18.92 12.42 13.12
C PHE A 110 18.70 11.70 11.79
N TYR A 111 18.72 12.40 10.65
CA TYR A 111 18.48 11.77 9.34
C TYR A 111 19.51 10.69 9.01
N ARG A 112 20.77 10.92 9.35
CA ARG A 112 21.84 9.93 9.17
C ARG A 112 21.56 8.70 10.02
N ASP A 113 21.29 8.89 11.31
CA ASP A 113 21.15 7.80 12.27
C ASP A 113 19.86 6.99 12.01
N TRP A 114 18.76 7.67 11.70
CA TRP A 114 17.49 7.05 11.26
C TRP A 114 17.68 6.19 9.99
N SER A 115 18.39 6.71 8.99
CA SER A 115 18.65 5.97 7.75
C SER A 115 19.42 4.67 8.00
N VAL A 116 20.43 4.71 8.88
CA VAL A 116 21.20 3.53 9.27
C VAL A 116 20.33 2.54 10.06
N ALA A 117 19.56 3.02 11.03
CA ALA A 117 18.70 2.19 11.88
C ALA A 117 17.62 1.48 11.06
N GLU A 118 16.95 2.18 10.14
CA GLU A 118 15.81 1.64 9.40
C GLU A 118 16.24 0.79 8.19
N THR A 119 17.53 0.79 7.82
CA THR A 119 18.07 0.04 6.68
C THR A 119 17.71 -1.46 6.74
N ALA A 120 17.80 -2.09 7.91
CA ALA A 120 17.50 -3.52 8.04
C ALA A 120 16.01 -3.82 7.75
N ARG A 121 15.12 -2.98 8.28
CA ARG A 121 13.67 -3.09 8.07
C ARG A 121 13.30 -2.83 6.61
N GLN A 122 13.89 -1.82 5.99
CA GLN A 122 13.68 -1.52 4.56
C GLN A 122 14.13 -2.68 3.66
N LYS A 123 15.25 -3.34 3.98
CA LYS A 123 15.70 -4.56 3.27
C LYS A 123 14.68 -5.69 3.38
N LEU A 124 14.13 -5.93 4.57
CA LEU A 124 13.10 -6.95 4.79
C LEU A 124 11.80 -6.63 4.03
N TYR A 125 11.39 -5.36 4.04
CA TYR A 125 10.26 -4.87 3.25
C TYR A 125 10.48 -5.11 1.76
N ASN A 126 11.60 -4.65 1.20
CA ASN A 126 11.92 -4.82 -0.23
C ASN A 126 11.90 -6.29 -0.63
N ARG A 127 12.50 -7.18 0.18
CA ARG A 127 12.48 -8.63 -0.08
C ARG A 127 11.06 -9.18 -0.15
N SER A 128 10.20 -8.78 0.79
CA SER A 128 8.80 -9.25 0.88
C SER A 128 7.95 -8.68 -0.25
N TRP A 129 8.16 -7.41 -0.59
CA TRP A 129 7.53 -6.73 -1.71
C TRP A 129 7.89 -7.39 -3.04
N HIS A 130 9.17 -7.64 -3.30
CA HIS A 130 9.62 -8.33 -4.51
C HIS A 130 9.07 -9.76 -4.61
N LYS A 131 8.99 -10.49 -3.50
CA LYS A 131 8.37 -11.83 -3.48
C LYS A 131 6.90 -11.76 -3.91
N SER A 132 6.14 -10.83 -3.34
CA SER A 132 4.71 -10.65 -3.62
C SER A 132 4.48 -10.18 -5.07
N ASN A 133 5.29 -9.24 -5.57
CA ASN A 133 5.20 -8.78 -6.95
C ASN A 133 5.52 -9.86 -7.98
N ARG A 134 6.55 -10.67 -7.75
CA ARG A 134 6.85 -11.80 -8.64
C ARG A 134 5.67 -12.77 -8.70
N TYR A 135 5.04 -13.05 -7.57
CA TYR A 135 3.85 -13.90 -7.54
C TYR A 135 2.67 -13.27 -8.30
N LEU A 136 2.43 -11.97 -8.15
CA LEU A 136 1.41 -11.26 -8.93
C LEU A 136 1.65 -11.28 -10.44
N LEU A 137 2.90 -11.11 -10.87
CA LEU A 137 3.29 -11.21 -12.28
C LEU A 137 3.05 -12.61 -12.82
N LEU A 138 3.35 -13.66 -12.04
CA LEU A 138 3.09 -15.04 -12.42
C LEU A 138 1.58 -15.31 -12.57
N LEU A 139 0.76 -14.84 -11.62
CA LEU A 139 -0.70 -14.95 -11.72
C LEU A 139 -1.26 -14.19 -12.93
N ALA A 140 -0.77 -12.98 -13.18
CA ALA A 140 -1.18 -12.18 -14.33
C ALA A 140 -0.78 -12.82 -15.67
N LEU A 141 0.41 -13.43 -15.72
CA LEU A 141 0.86 -14.19 -16.88
C LEU A 141 -0.04 -15.40 -17.09
N ARG A 142 -0.28 -16.20 -16.06
CA ARG A 142 -1.15 -17.38 -16.13
C ARG A 142 -2.54 -17.04 -16.65
N LYS A 143 -3.17 -16.01 -16.10
CA LYS A 143 -4.47 -15.49 -16.53
C LYS A 143 -4.52 -15.11 -18.02
N ARG A 144 -3.40 -14.68 -18.62
CA ARG A 144 -3.32 -14.22 -20.01
C ARG A 144 -3.17 -15.37 -21.02
N TYR A 145 -2.59 -16.49 -20.60
CA TYR A 145 -2.24 -17.60 -21.49
C TYR A 145 -3.06 -18.89 -21.24
N GLU A 146 -3.92 -18.91 -20.23
CA GLU A 146 -5.05 -19.85 -20.10
C GLU A 146 -6.30 -19.26 -20.75
#